data_AF-A0A3Q9VBX8-F1
#
_entry.id   AF-A0A3Q9VBX8-F1
#
_cell.length_a   1.000
_cell.length_b   1.000
_cell.length_c   1.000
_cell.angle_alpha   90.00
_cell.angle_beta   90.00
_cell.angle_gamma   90.00
#
_symmetry.space_group_name_H-M   'P 1'
#
loop_
_entity.id
_entity.type
_entity.pdbx_description
1 polymer ?
#
loop_
_entity_poly.entity_id
_entity_poly.type
_entity_poly.pdbx_seq_one_letter_code
_entity_poly.pdbx_strand_id
1 'polypeptide(L)'
;MVFQEFTEMNKNEDESNKDNYKKLLLISIDLLTKIANQLIIEQSNDNIPNPDPNPNPNPNLEDKKSYPNSVAPTINSGFKIEYDNSNSFYESLNGLSGQILKDKLFELQRKHRNSTGDYGQLHVTYRDSFVDKYYENDKTVLDLYTEIPNGKDKYTFEFGKYADIGNSEGQGMNREHLIAQSWFGKQSPMRNDAHHVWPGDKYVNARHGNVPFGTVTKAFYMSSNGTKVGKGQEDGGEVAEPINEFKGDVARAHLYFALTYKDKSITNNGSSKRFFDNYNNIRPAFLKTMLEWAKRDNISQFDIDRNNGIYIHQRNRNPFIDYPELIRVYFENDNDFVFVNKGIAKKLIKNS
;
A
#
# COMPACT_ATOMS: atom_id res chain seq x y z
N MET A 1 33.79 -38.90 -5.55
CA MET A 1 33.55 -38.67 -6.98
C MET A 1 32.42 -37.65 -7.06
N VAL A 2 32.65 -36.52 -7.74
CA VAL A 2 31.84 -35.27 -7.71
C VAL A 2 32.10 -34.35 -6.51
N PHE A 3 33.33 -33.83 -6.39
CA PHE A 3 33.64 -32.61 -5.63
C PHE A 3 35.03 -32.09 -6.03
N GLN A 4 35.26 -31.82 -7.33
CA GLN A 4 36.50 -31.14 -7.76
C GLN A 4 36.52 -30.60 -9.20
N GLU A 5 35.42 -30.01 -9.73
CA GLU A 5 35.45 -29.33 -11.04
C GLU A 5 34.58 -28.07 -11.07
N PHE A 6 34.90 -27.07 -10.25
CA PHE A 6 34.35 -25.70 -10.43
C PHE A 6 35.40 -24.59 -10.28
N THR A 7 36.68 -24.95 -10.41
CA THR A 7 37.80 -24.00 -10.48
C THR A 7 38.70 -24.39 -11.64
N GLU A 8 38.22 -24.16 -12.86
CA GLU A 8 39.03 -23.86 -14.07
C GLU A 8 38.10 -23.68 -15.30
N MET A 9 37.34 -22.60 -15.33
CA MET A 9 36.80 -22.05 -16.60
C MET A 9 36.96 -20.55 -16.58
N ASN A 10 38.22 -20.10 -16.55
CA ASN A 10 38.56 -18.72 -16.83
C ASN A 10 39.89 -18.69 -17.58
N LYS A 11 39.81 -19.09 -18.85
CA LYS A 11 40.73 -18.79 -19.97
C LYS A 11 40.20 -19.54 -21.20
N ASN A 12 39.97 -18.80 -22.29
CA ASN A 12 39.44 -19.23 -23.60
C ASN A 12 37.91 -19.11 -23.76
N GLU A 13 37.37 -17.90 -23.62
CA GLU A 13 36.17 -17.55 -24.39
C GLU A 13 36.61 -17.16 -25.80
N ASP A 14 36.23 -18.00 -26.75
CA ASP A 14 36.39 -17.81 -28.19
C ASP A 14 35.68 -16.51 -28.62
N GLU A 15 36.36 -15.63 -29.36
CA GLU A 15 35.85 -14.31 -29.79
C GLU A 15 34.51 -14.43 -30.55
N SER A 16 34.27 -15.59 -31.20
CA SER A 16 33.03 -15.92 -31.90
C SER A 16 31.78 -15.94 -30.99
N ASN A 17 31.93 -16.30 -29.70
CA ASN A 17 30.81 -16.34 -28.76
C ASN A 17 30.41 -14.94 -28.29
N LYS A 18 31.38 -14.03 -28.08
CA LYS A 18 31.09 -12.63 -27.70
C LYS A 18 30.34 -11.88 -28.79
N ASP A 19 30.69 -12.12 -30.05
CA ASP A 19 29.98 -11.54 -31.19
C ASP A 19 28.55 -12.09 -31.34
N ASN A 20 28.34 -13.39 -31.06
CA ASN A 20 27.00 -13.97 -31.01
C ASN A 20 26.15 -13.35 -29.90
N TYR A 21 26.68 -13.20 -28.67
CA TYR A 21 25.95 -12.54 -27.58
C TYR A 21 25.61 -11.09 -27.90
N LYS A 22 26.54 -10.34 -28.50
CA LYS A 22 26.30 -8.95 -28.92
C LYS A 22 25.24 -8.84 -30.01
N LYS A 23 25.22 -9.79 -30.96
CA LYS A 23 24.21 -9.87 -32.02
C LYS A 23 22.83 -10.22 -31.48
N LEU A 24 22.74 -11.16 -30.53
CA LEU A 24 21.50 -11.48 -29.81
C LEU A 24 20.96 -10.28 -29.03
N LEU A 25 21.84 -9.55 -28.31
CA LEU A 25 21.45 -8.36 -27.55
C LEU A 25 20.90 -7.24 -28.45
N LEU A 26 21.53 -7.01 -29.61
CA LEU A 26 21.09 -6.02 -30.59
C LEU A 26 19.71 -6.39 -31.18
N ILE A 27 19.47 -7.68 -31.47
CA ILE A 27 18.16 -8.15 -31.95
C ILE A 27 17.07 -7.93 -30.88
N SER A 28 17.38 -8.18 -29.60
CA SER A 28 16.44 -7.95 -28.50
C SER A 28 16.06 -6.47 -28.34
N ILE A 29 17.03 -5.56 -28.47
CA ILE A 29 16.80 -4.10 -28.38
C ILE A 29 15.92 -3.61 -29.55
N ASP A 30 16.18 -4.10 -30.76
CA ASP A 30 15.41 -3.71 -31.95
C ASP A 30 13.95 -4.20 -31.87
N LEU A 31 13.73 -5.39 -31.31
CA LEU A 31 12.39 -5.94 -31.06
C LEU A 31 11.62 -5.11 -30.01
N LEU A 32 12.29 -4.74 -28.90
CA LEU A 32 11.70 -3.89 -27.86
C LEU A 32 11.34 -2.50 -28.39
N THR A 33 12.18 -1.92 -29.25
CA THR A 33 11.94 -0.61 -29.87
C THR A 33 10.72 -0.64 -30.81
N LYS A 34 10.55 -1.73 -31.58
CA LYS A 34 9.38 -1.92 -32.45
C LYS A 34 8.08 -2.06 -31.64
N ILE A 35 8.11 -2.83 -30.55
CA ILE A 35 6.96 -2.99 -29.65
C ILE A 35 6.58 -1.64 -29.01
N ALA A 36 7.56 -0.87 -28.55
CA ALA A 36 7.32 0.44 -27.96
C ALA A 36 6.68 1.43 -28.95
N ASN A 37 7.14 1.45 -30.20
CA ASN A 37 6.56 2.31 -31.25
C ASN A 37 5.13 1.90 -31.63
N GLN A 38 4.81 0.61 -31.59
CA GLN A 38 3.46 0.12 -31.88
C GLN A 38 2.46 0.51 -30.77
N LEU A 39 2.89 0.50 -29.51
CA LEU A 39 2.08 0.98 -28.37
C LEU A 39 1.82 2.49 -28.39
N ILE A 40 2.73 3.28 -28.96
CA ILE A 40 2.56 4.74 -29.11
C ILE A 40 1.51 5.05 -30.20
N ILE A 41 1.46 4.27 -31.27
CA ILE A 41 0.51 4.47 -32.39
C ILE A 41 -0.93 4.11 -31.97
N GLU A 42 -1.12 3.17 -31.05
CA GLU A 42 -2.45 2.77 -30.57
C GLU A 42 -3.08 3.81 -29.62
N GLN A 43 -2.29 4.67 -28.97
CA GLN A 43 -2.79 5.70 -28.05
C GLN A 43 -3.31 6.98 -28.74
N SER A 44 -3.04 7.17 -30.04
CA SER A 44 -3.40 8.40 -30.75
C SER A 44 -4.74 8.36 -31.52
N ASN A 45 -5.50 7.27 -31.46
CA ASN A 45 -6.68 7.06 -32.32
C ASN A 45 -8.07 7.04 -31.64
N ASP A 46 -8.19 7.38 -30.35
CA ASP A 46 -9.50 7.42 -29.70
C ASP A 46 -10.14 8.82 -29.75
N ASN A 47 -11.03 9.01 -30.74
CA ASN A 47 -12.00 10.10 -30.79
C ASN A 47 -13.07 9.90 -29.69
N ILE A 48 -13.04 10.73 -28.64
CA ILE A 48 -14.04 10.71 -27.55
C ILE A 48 -15.14 11.76 -27.84
N PRO A 49 -16.43 11.40 -27.84
CA PRO A 49 -17.53 12.37 -27.93
C PRO A 49 -17.80 13.07 -26.59
N ASN A 50 -18.13 14.35 -26.70
CA ASN A 50 -18.40 15.32 -25.64
C ASN A 50 -19.68 14.97 -24.82
N PRO A 51 -19.71 15.07 -23.47
CA PRO A 51 -20.92 14.90 -22.69
C PRO A 51 -21.67 16.23 -22.42
N ASP A 52 -22.98 16.22 -22.67
CA ASP A 52 -23.96 17.30 -22.41
C ASP A 52 -24.28 17.44 -20.90
N PRO A 53 -24.78 18.60 -20.42
CA PRO A 53 -24.63 19.04 -19.04
C PRO A 53 -25.85 18.78 -18.14
N ASN A 54 -25.52 18.52 -16.86
CA ASN A 54 -26.25 18.92 -15.64
C ASN A 54 -27.60 18.23 -15.31
N PRO A 55 -27.78 17.85 -14.04
CA PRO A 55 -29.02 18.21 -13.36
C PRO A 55 -28.77 18.94 -12.03
N ASN A 56 -29.52 20.04 -11.90
CA ASN A 56 -29.57 21.04 -10.85
C ASN A 56 -29.83 20.46 -9.43
N PRO A 57 -29.23 21.01 -8.35
CA PRO A 57 -29.57 20.69 -6.96
C PRO A 57 -30.57 21.70 -6.37
N ASN A 58 -31.40 21.29 -5.41
CA ASN A 58 -32.06 22.23 -4.48
C ASN A 58 -32.38 21.54 -3.14
N PRO A 59 -32.57 22.28 -2.02
CA PRO A 59 -31.67 22.16 -0.87
C PRO A 59 -32.46 21.87 0.42
N ASN A 60 -31.77 21.59 1.51
CA ASN A 60 -32.06 22.27 2.77
C ASN A 60 -30.85 22.20 3.69
N LEU A 61 -30.56 23.36 4.27
CA LEU A 61 -29.39 23.73 5.02
C LEU A 61 -29.58 23.39 6.50
N GLU A 62 -28.60 22.71 7.10
CA GLU A 62 -28.24 22.93 8.50
C GLU A 62 -26.72 23.10 8.57
N ASP A 63 -26.32 24.28 9.06
CA ASP A 63 -25.01 24.74 9.53
C ASP A 63 -23.76 24.45 8.69
N LYS A 64 -23.50 25.35 7.73
CA LYS A 64 -22.18 25.52 7.11
C LYS A 64 -21.16 26.03 8.13
N LYS A 65 -20.56 25.13 8.89
CA LYS A 65 -19.15 25.31 9.25
C LYS A 65 -18.36 25.17 7.94
N SER A 66 -17.63 26.21 7.55
CA SER A 66 -16.61 26.06 6.52
C SER A 66 -15.55 25.10 7.07
N TYR A 67 -15.26 24.02 6.35
CA TYR A 67 -14.13 23.13 6.64
C TYR A 67 -12.96 23.54 5.74
N PRO A 68 -12.13 24.53 6.13
CA PRO A 68 -10.97 24.89 5.32
C PRO A 68 -9.92 23.77 5.39
N ASN A 69 -9.64 23.12 4.25
CA ASN A 69 -8.52 22.19 4.04
C ASN A 69 -8.18 21.30 5.26
N SER A 70 -9.17 20.61 5.79
CA SER A 70 -9.02 19.61 6.85
C SER A 70 -8.49 18.31 6.26
N VAL A 71 -7.32 18.34 5.63
CA VAL A 71 -6.66 17.15 5.10
C VAL A 71 -5.34 16.96 5.82
N ALA A 72 -4.94 15.70 6.02
CA ALA A 72 -3.67 15.41 6.65
C ALA A 72 -2.53 16.04 5.82
N PRO A 73 -1.58 16.79 6.43
CA PRO A 73 -0.45 17.32 5.68
C PRO A 73 0.33 16.20 5.00
N THR A 74 0.82 16.44 3.78
CA THR A 74 1.63 15.46 3.02
C THR A 74 2.98 16.03 2.60
N ILE A 75 3.97 15.15 2.34
CA ILE A 75 5.33 15.56 1.94
C ILE A 75 5.38 16.41 0.65
N ASN A 76 4.41 16.27 -0.27
CA ASN A 76 4.38 17.05 -1.52
C ASN A 76 3.72 18.43 -1.37
N SER A 77 3.23 18.77 -0.17
CA SER A 77 2.62 20.08 0.14
C SER A 77 3.59 21.03 0.85
N GLY A 78 4.89 20.93 0.56
CA GLY A 78 5.92 21.75 1.20
C GLY A 78 6.35 21.27 2.59
N PHE A 79 6.21 19.96 2.85
CA PHE A 79 6.64 19.32 4.10
C PHE A 79 7.75 18.30 3.85
N LYS A 80 8.53 18.01 4.89
CA LYS A 80 9.50 16.91 4.94
C LYS A 80 9.33 16.12 6.22
N ILE A 81 9.78 14.87 6.21
CA ILE A 81 9.79 14.02 7.40
C ILE A 81 10.90 14.49 8.35
N GLU A 82 10.53 14.81 9.59
CA GLU A 82 11.43 14.88 10.73
C GLU A 82 11.62 13.48 11.31
N TYR A 83 12.87 13.09 11.51
CA TYR A 83 13.22 11.79 12.08
C TYR A 83 13.68 11.92 13.53
N ASP A 84 13.36 10.91 14.34
CA ASP A 84 13.95 10.70 15.66
C ASP A 84 15.22 9.85 15.56
N ASN A 85 16.37 10.50 15.44
CA ASN A 85 17.67 9.86 15.30
C ASN A 85 18.19 9.16 16.58
N SER A 86 17.48 9.29 17.71
CA SER A 86 17.81 8.53 18.93
C SER A 86 17.35 7.08 18.85
N ASN A 87 16.45 6.76 17.91
CA ASN A 87 15.92 5.43 17.71
C ASN A 87 16.79 4.60 16.76
N SER A 88 17.17 3.39 17.18
CA SER A 88 18.06 2.49 16.43
C SER A 88 17.36 1.38 15.63
N PHE A 89 16.04 1.47 15.41
CA PHE A 89 15.27 0.40 14.73
C PHE A 89 15.84 0.01 13.35
N TYR A 90 16.32 1.00 12.58
CA TYR A 90 16.89 0.79 11.24
C TYR A 90 18.43 0.81 11.20
N GLU A 91 19.11 0.84 12.35
CA GLU A 91 20.57 0.97 12.42
C GLU A 91 21.30 -0.15 11.66
N SER A 92 20.77 -1.37 11.70
CA SER A 92 21.37 -2.52 11.00
C SER A 92 21.34 -2.42 9.48
N LEU A 93 20.63 -1.43 8.91
CA LEU A 93 20.56 -1.19 7.48
C LEU A 93 21.54 -0.11 7.01
N ASN A 94 22.17 0.62 7.94
CA ASN A 94 22.99 1.79 7.61
C ASN A 94 24.18 1.41 6.71
N GLY A 95 24.37 2.18 5.64
CA GLY A 95 25.43 1.98 4.65
C GLY A 95 25.20 0.82 3.68
N LEU A 96 24.10 0.08 3.77
CA LEU A 96 23.81 -1.03 2.87
C LEU A 96 23.14 -0.54 1.58
N SER A 97 23.38 -1.24 0.48
CA SER A 97 22.74 -1.03 -0.83
C SER A 97 22.41 -2.35 -1.52
N GLY A 98 21.72 -2.27 -2.67
CA GLY A 98 21.42 -3.40 -3.54
C GLY A 98 20.77 -4.59 -2.83
N GLN A 99 21.18 -5.81 -3.21
CA GLN A 99 20.61 -7.05 -2.67
C GLN A 99 20.84 -7.21 -1.16
N ILE A 100 22.00 -6.76 -0.65
CA ILE A 100 22.34 -6.84 0.78
C ILE A 100 21.34 -6.02 1.61
N LEU A 101 20.99 -4.81 1.15
CA LEU A 101 19.96 -3.98 1.78
C LEU A 101 18.59 -4.67 1.76
N LYS A 102 18.18 -5.24 0.61
CA LYS A 102 16.88 -5.94 0.49
C LYS A 102 16.77 -7.12 1.45
N ASP A 103 17.84 -7.93 1.55
CA ASP A 103 17.87 -9.10 2.42
C ASP A 103 17.85 -8.68 3.90
N LYS A 104 18.65 -7.69 4.28
CA LYS A 104 18.68 -7.17 5.67
C LYS A 104 17.37 -6.47 6.06
N LEU A 105 16.72 -5.79 5.13
CA LEU A 105 15.40 -5.20 5.35
C LEU A 105 14.35 -6.29 5.63
N PHE A 106 14.36 -7.38 4.85
CA PHE A 106 13.48 -8.53 5.12
C PHE A 106 13.79 -9.21 6.45
N GLU A 107 15.06 -9.41 6.79
CA GLU A 107 15.46 -9.97 8.09
C GLU A 107 14.95 -9.13 9.26
N LEU A 108 15.04 -7.80 9.16
CA LEU A 108 14.49 -6.86 10.15
C LEU A 108 12.98 -7.03 10.29
N GLN A 109 12.23 -7.04 9.18
CA GLN A 109 10.78 -7.26 9.22
C GLN A 109 10.41 -8.62 9.84
N ARG A 110 11.11 -9.68 9.44
CA ARG A 110 10.90 -11.04 9.96
C ARG A 110 11.17 -11.13 11.47
N LYS A 111 12.19 -10.43 11.97
CA LYS A 111 12.54 -10.37 13.40
C LYS A 111 11.41 -9.75 14.23
N HIS A 112 10.77 -8.70 13.73
CA HIS A 112 9.82 -7.89 14.51
C HIS A 112 8.35 -8.30 14.35
N ARG A 113 7.92 -8.83 13.19
CA ARG A 113 6.50 -9.13 12.88
C ARG A 113 5.78 -10.07 13.87
N ASN A 114 6.53 -10.90 14.61
CA ASN A 114 5.98 -11.83 15.60
C ASN A 114 5.71 -11.17 16.97
N SER A 115 6.04 -9.89 17.13
CA SER A 115 5.73 -9.12 18.35
C SER A 115 4.27 -8.62 18.37
N THR A 116 3.51 -8.95 17.32
CA THR A 116 2.06 -8.72 17.22
C THR A 116 1.32 -9.67 18.16
N GLY A 117 0.49 -9.14 19.06
CA GLY A 117 -0.29 -9.98 19.95
C GLY A 117 -1.56 -10.55 19.33
N ASP A 118 -2.59 -10.77 20.15
CA ASP A 118 -3.81 -11.46 19.70
C ASP A 118 -4.74 -10.59 18.84
N TYR A 119 -5.76 -11.22 18.24
CA TYR A 119 -6.70 -10.55 17.34
C TYR A 119 -7.62 -9.53 18.05
N GLY A 120 -7.77 -9.65 19.37
CA GLY A 120 -8.53 -8.70 20.19
C GLY A 120 -7.72 -7.44 20.51
N GLN A 121 -6.39 -7.55 20.63
CA GLN A 121 -5.50 -6.43 20.91
C GLN A 121 -5.49 -5.36 19.82
N LEU A 122 -5.89 -5.68 18.58
CA LEU A 122 -6.13 -4.69 17.53
C LEU A 122 -6.98 -3.51 18.01
N HIS A 123 -8.03 -3.78 18.79
CA HIS A 123 -8.89 -2.74 19.35
C HIS A 123 -8.18 -1.79 20.31
N VAL A 124 -7.13 -2.25 20.97
CA VAL A 124 -6.24 -1.43 21.81
C VAL A 124 -5.31 -0.63 20.93
N THR A 125 -4.65 -1.28 19.96
CA THR A 125 -3.75 -0.62 19.00
C THR A 125 -4.41 0.56 18.30
N TYR A 126 -5.68 0.43 17.90
CA TYR A 126 -6.38 1.47 17.17
C TYR A 126 -6.49 2.80 17.93
N ARG A 127 -6.54 2.77 19.27
CA ARG A 127 -6.61 3.99 20.10
C ARG A 127 -5.38 4.89 19.97
N ASP A 128 -4.26 4.33 19.53
CA ASP A 128 -3.02 5.07 19.32
C ASP A 128 -2.68 5.26 17.83
N SER A 129 -3.31 4.51 16.92
CA SER A 129 -2.93 4.49 15.50
C SER A 129 -4.00 4.93 14.50
N PHE A 130 -5.28 4.95 14.84
CA PHE A 130 -6.38 5.33 13.92
C PHE A 130 -7.27 6.42 14.51
N VAL A 131 -6.66 7.43 15.14
CA VAL A 131 -7.39 8.56 15.74
C VAL A 131 -7.53 9.67 14.70
N ASP A 132 -8.74 10.16 14.47
CA ASP A 132 -8.91 11.33 13.64
C ASP A 132 -8.41 12.59 14.37
N LYS A 133 -7.29 13.11 13.89
CA LYS A 133 -6.64 14.34 14.34
C LYS A 133 -6.56 15.38 13.23
N TYR A 134 -7.07 15.08 12.03
CA TYR A 134 -6.70 15.79 10.80
C TYR A 134 -7.90 16.32 10.03
N TYR A 135 -8.97 15.54 9.96
CA TYR A 135 -10.15 15.88 9.19
C TYR A 135 -11.10 16.70 10.08
N GLU A 136 -12.23 16.15 10.52
CA GLU A 136 -13.09 16.79 11.51
C GLU A 136 -12.38 17.01 12.85
N ASN A 137 -11.29 16.26 13.10
CA ASN A 137 -10.45 16.33 14.29
C ASN A 137 -11.28 16.13 15.58
N ASP A 138 -12.25 15.23 15.50
CA ASP A 138 -13.21 14.95 16.57
C ASP A 138 -12.76 13.82 17.50
N LYS A 139 -11.57 13.25 17.24
CA LYS A 139 -10.96 12.13 17.99
C LYS A 139 -11.72 10.82 17.88
N THR A 140 -12.60 10.69 16.89
CA THR A 140 -13.23 9.42 16.52
C THR A 140 -12.23 8.52 15.78
N VAL A 141 -12.68 7.35 15.38
CA VAL A 141 -11.88 6.40 14.62
C VAL A 141 -11.77 6.89 13.18
N LEU A 142 -10.55 7.19 12.74
CA LEU A 142 -10.23 7.49 11.35
C LEU A 142 -10.19 6.17 10.58
N ASP A 143 -11.27 5.88 9.86
CA ASP A 143 -11.45 4.63 9.12
C ASP A 143 -11.57 4.84 7.60
N LEU A 144 -11.11 3.83 6.85
CA LEU A 144 -10.98 3.86 5.40
C LEU A 144 -12.31 4.12 4.64
N TYR A 145 -13.44 3.74 5.24
CA TYR A 145 -14.73 3.64 4.55
C TYR A 145 -15.73 4.71 4.94
N THR A 146 -15.44 5.50 5.96
CA THR A 146 -16.35 6.54 6.47
C THR A 146 -15.85 7.94 6.15
N GLU A 147 -14.53 8.16 6.25
CA GLU A 147 -13.90 9.47 6.17
C GLU A 147 -14.18 10.20 4.84
N ILE A 148 -14.62 11.46 4.93
CA ILE A 148 -14.91 12.39 3.82
C ILE A 148 -13.99 13.63 3.94
N PRO A 149 -12.82 13.62 3.29
CA PRO A 149 -11.73 14.57 3.60
C PRO A 149 -12.04 16.06 3.45
N ASN A 150 -13.02 16.41 2.62
CA ASN A 150 -13.42 17.81 2.35
C ASN A 150 -14.86 18.09 2.79
N GLY A 151 -15.41 17.27 3.68
CA GLY A 151 -16.79 17.31 4.10
C GLY A 151 -16.95 16.97 5.57
N LYS A 152 -18.19 16.66 5.93
CA LYS A 152 -18.51 16.05 7.21
C LYS A 152 -18.82 14.57 6.95
N ASP A 153 -18.24 13.71 7.74
CA ASP A 153 -18.61 12.31 7.82
C ASP A 153 -20.12 12.11 8.06
N LYS A 154 -20.70 11.13 7.36
CA LYS A 154 -22.15 10.84 7.50
C LYS A 154 -22.47 10.23 8.87
N TYR A 155 -21.51 9.56 9.47
CA TYR A 155 -21.53 8.92 10.77
C TYR A 155 -20.08 8.75 11.21
N THR A 156 -19.83 8.53 12.50
CA THR A 156 -18.47 8.28 13.01
C THR A 156 -18.49 7.12 13.99
N PHE A 157 -17.35 6.49 14.22
CA PHE A 157 -17.21 5.40 15.19
C PHE A 157 -16.36 5.82 16.38
N GLU A 158 -16.76 5.41 17.58
CA GLU A 158 -15.99 5.67 18.80
C GLU A 158 -15.14 4.46 19.21
N PHE A 159 -13.95 4.72 19.72
CA PHE A 159 -13.10 3.69 20.31
C PHE A 159 -13.82 2.95 21.44
N GLY A 160 -13.77 1.62 21.41
CA GLY A 160 -14.39 0.78 22.43
C GLY A 160 -15.86 0.43 22.15
N LYS A 161 -16.52 1.07 21.18
CA LYS A 161 -17.87 0.71 20.72
C LYS A 161 -17.82 -0.17 19.46
N TYR A 162 -17.04 -1.24 19.53
CA TYR A 162 -16.86 -2.19 18.42
C TYR A 162 -18.10 -3.09 18.28
N ALA A 163 -18.68 -3.10 17.09
CA ALA A 163 -19.89 -3.85 16.78
C ALA A 163 -19.70 -4.55 15.43
N ASP A 164 -19.37 -5.84 15.46
CA ASP A 164 -19.24 -6.68 14.25
C ASP A 164 -20.62 -7.13 13.74
N ILE A 165 -21.56 -6.17 13.67
CA ILE A 165 -22.95 -6.31 13.28
C ILE A 165 -23.34 -5.12 12.39
N GLY A 166 -24.41 -5.28 11.61
CA GLY A 166 -24.93 -4.21 10.77
C GLY A 166 -25.24 -4.68 9.35
N ASN A 167 -26.37 -4.19 8.83
CA ASN A 167 -26.85 -4.45 7.46
C ASN A 167 -26.87 -3.17 6.61
N SER A 168 -26.41 -2.05 7.15
CA SER A 168 -26.18 -0.79 6.45
C SER A 168 -24.94 -0.09 7.01
N GLU A 169 -24.41 0.84 6.22
CA GLU A 169 -23.34 1.76 6.64
C GLU A 169 -23.70 2.48 7.96
N GLY A 170 -22.71 2.67 8.83
CA GLY A 170 -22.80 3.34 10.12
C GLY A 170 -23.36 2.49 11.27
N GLN A 171 -23.85 1.27 11.01
CA GLN A 171 -24.45 0.44 12.07
C GLN A 171 -23.41 -0.31 12.92
N GLY A 172 -22.20 -0.50 12.39
CA GLY A 172 -21.15 -1.19 13.12
C GLY A 172 -19.82 -1.11 12.40
N MET A 173 -18.78 -1.30 13.19
CA MET A 173 -17.39 -1.26 12.76
C MET A 173 -16.75 -2.60 13.10
N ASN A 174 -15.94 -3.11 12.18
CA ASN A 174 -15.16 -4.30 12.39
C ASN A 174 -13.70 -4.09 11.95
N ARG A 175 -12.97 -5.19 11.81
CA ARG A 175 -11.58 -5.22 11.37
C ARG A 175 -11.56 -5.50 9.87
N GLU A 176 -11.18 -4.49 9.10
CA GLU A 176 -10.93 -4.55 7.68
C GLU A 176 -9.54 -5.16 7.44
N HIS A 177 -9.49 -6.26 6.71
CA HIS A 177 -8.23 -6.89 6.30
C HIS A 177 -7.90 -6.45 4.88
N LEU A 178 -7.02 -5.46 4.73
CA LEU A 178 -6.66 -4.93 3.41
C LEU A 178 -6.09 -6.02 2.49
N ILE A 179 -5.33 -6.94 3.09
CA ILE A 179 -5.03 -8.24 2.49
C ILE A 179 -5.98 -9.22 3.17
N ALA A 180 -7.02 -9.65 2.47
CA ALA A 180 -8.13 -10.37 3.09
C ALA A 180 -7.65 -11.63 3.82
N GLN A 181 -8.12 -11.86 5.05
CA GLN A 181 -7.68 -12.99 5.88
C GLN A 181 -7.88 -14.38 5.24
N SER A 182 -8.76 -14.49 4.25
CA SER A 182 -8.96 -15.72 3.47
C SER A 182 -7.76 -16.05 2.56
N TRP A 183 -6.94 -15.07 2.19
CA TRP A 183 -5.78 -15.23 1.30
C TRP A 183 -4.64 -16.02 1.95
N PHE A 184 -4.53 -15.94 3.28
CA PHE A 184 -3.49 -16.61 4.08
C PHE A 184 -4.07 -17.56 5.13
N GLY A 185 -5.34 -17.96 4.99
CA GLY A 185 -5.97 -18.94 5.88
C GLY A 185 -6.08 -18.49 7.33
N LYS A 186 -6.22 -17.18 7.57
CA LYS A 186 -6.36 -16.57 8.90
C LYS A 186 -5.19 -16.86 9.87
N GLN A 187 -4.01 -17.18 9.34
CA GLN A 187 -2.83 -17.48 10.13
C GLN A 187 -2.27 -16.24 10.84
N SER A 188 -1.82 -16.43 12.08
CA SER A 188 -1.04 -15.44 12.83
C SER A 188 0.45 -15.49 12.43
N PRO A 189 1.19 -14.38 12.54
CA PRO A 189 0.75 -13.07 13.03
C PRO A 189 0.02 -12.21 11.98
N MET A 190 -0.03 -12.62 10.70
CA MET A 190 -0.65 -11.85 9.62
C MET A 190 -2.06 -11.36 10.01
N ARG A 191 -2.93 -12.27 10.49
CA ARG A 191 -4.31 -11.94 10.89
C ARG A 191 -4.43 -10.76 11.87
N ASN A 192 -3.40 -10.49 12.67
CA ASN A 192 -3.44 -9.54 13.77
C ASN A 192 -2.60 -8.28 13.50
N ASP A 193 -1.98 -8.16 12.33
CA ASP A 193 -1.04 -7.07 12.06
C ASP A 193 -1.75 -5.77 11.65
N ALA A 194 -1.80 -4.77 12.54
CA ALA A 194 -2.48 -3.50 12.30
C ALA A 194 -1.89 -2.67 11.14
N HIS A 195 -0.71 -3.02 10.61
CA HIS A 195 -0.22 -2.38 9.37
C HIS A 195 -1.11 -2.69 8.15
N HIS A 196 -1.92 -3.75 8.21
CA HIS A 196 -2.90 -4.08 7.17
C HIS A 196 -4.30 -4.45 7.70
N VAL A 197 -4.50 -4.53 9.03
CA VAL A 197 -5.81 -4.79 9.65
C VAL A 197 -6.30 -3.51 10.30
N TRP A 198 -7.16 -2.79 9.62
CA TRP A 198 -7.60 -1.47 10.03
C TRP A 198 -9.02 -1.53 10.61
N PRO A 199 -9.43 -0.55 11.43
CA PRO A 199 -10.85 -0.35 11.65
C PRO A 199 -11.54 0.01 10.33
N GLY A 200 -12.80 -0.39 10.18
CA GLY A 200 -13.61 -0.03 9.02
C GLY A 200 -15.09 -0.34 9.22
N ASP A 201 -15.94 0.38 8.50
CA ASP A 201 -17.38 0.10 8.46
C ASP A 201 -17.67 -1.36 8.09
N LYS A 202 -18.49 -2.03 8.89
CA LYS A 202 -18.80 -3.46 8.76
C LYS A 202 -19.49 -3.80 7.44
N TYR A 203 -20.36 -2.92 6.96
CA TYR A 203 -21.13 -3.12 5.75
C TYR A 203 -20.24 -2.92 4.53
N VAL A 204 -19.44 -1.85 4.49
CA VAL A 204 -18.49 -1.60 3.40
C VAL A 204 -17.42 -2.69 3.34
N ASN A 205 -16.88 -3.14 4.48
CA ASN A 205 -15.99 -4.31 4.55
C ASN A 205 -16.66 -5.57 3.97
N ALA A 206 -17.94 -5.83 4.29
CA ALA A 206 -18.65 -6.96 3.70
C ALA A 206 -18.83 -6.84 2.18
N ARG A 207 -18.94 -5.62 1.64
CA ARG A 207 -18.97 -5.36 0.19
C ARG A 207 -17.60 -5.56 -0.45
N HIS A 208 -16.53 -5.14 0.21
CA HIS A 208 -15.16 -5.42 -0.23
C HIS A 208 -14.88 -6.94 -0.25
N GLY A 209 -15.26 -7.66 0.81
CA GLY A 209 -15.18 -9.11 0.86
C GLY A 209 -13.74 -9.63 0.83
N ASN A 210 -13.31 -10.19 -0.30
CA ASN A 210 -11.95 -10.70 -0.47
C ASN A 210 -11.31 -10.39 -1.83
N VAL A 211 -11.90 -9.46 -2.59
CA VAL A 211 -11.33 -9.08 -3.88
C VAL A 211 -10.08 -8.25 -3.66
N PRO A 212 -9.14 -8.20 -4.63
CA PRO A 212 -7.99 -7.31 -4.49
C PRO A 212 -8.38 -5.84 -4.52
N PHE A 213 -7.55 -4.99 -3.92
CA PHE A 213 -7.60 -3.56 -4.20
C PHE A 213 -7.03 -3.25 -5.59
N GLY A 214 -7.72 -2.39 -6.33
CA GLY A 214 -7.39 -2.02 -7.71
C GLY A 214 -8.24 -0.85 -8.22
N THR A 215 -8.07 -0.46 -9.48
CA THR A 215 -8.81 0.65 -10.08
C THR A 215 -10.12 0.17 -10.68
N VAL A 216 -11.26 0.69 -10.22
CA VAL A 216 -12.59 0.30 -10.69
C VAL A 216 -12.94 1.06 -11.98
N THR A 217 -13.10 0.32 -13.07
CA THR A 217 -13.55 0.84 -14.37
C THR A 217 -15.08 0.95 -14.47
N LYS A 218 -15.80 0.10 -13.74
CA LYS A 218 -17.27 0.13 -13.65
C LYS A 218 -17.71 -0.33 -12.26
N ALA A 219 -18.24 0.60 -11.47
CA ALA A 219 -18.73 0.33 -10.12
C ALA A 219 -20.09 -0.39 -10.16
N PHE A 220 -20.26 -1.38 -9.29
CA PHE A 220 -21.56 -1.99 -8.98
C PHE A 220 -22.06 -1.58 -7.60
N TYR A 221 -21.13 -1.15 -6.74
CA TYR A 221 -21.38 -0.58 -5.43
C TYR A 221 -20.46 0.63 -5.22
N MET A 222 -20.97 1.62 -4.50
CA MET A 222 -20.23 2.77 -4.02
C MET A 222 -20.74 3.11 -2.61
N SER A 223 -19.83 3.21 -1.65
CA SER A 223 -20.15 3.60 -0.28
C SER A 223 -20.47 5.09 -0.17
N SER A 224 -20.94 5.51 1.00
CA SER A 224 -21.19 6.92 1.29
C SER A 224 -19.97 7.82 1.19
N ASN A 225 -18.77 7.32 1.50
CA ASN A 225 -17.52 8.07 1.34
C ASN A 225 -16.98 8.06 -0.10
N GLY A 226 -17.47 7.15 -0.95
CA GLY A 226 -17.06 7.04 -2.35
C GLY A 226 -16.12 5.87 -2.66
N THR A 227 -15.83 5.00 -1.69
CA THR A 227 -15.17 3.71 -1.93
C THR A 227 -16.02 2.86 -2.87
N LYS A 228 -15.41 2.25 -3.88
CA LYS A 228 -16.11 1.48 -4.92
C LYS A 228 -15.77 0.01 -4.84
N VAL A 229 -16.73 -0.82 -5.26
CA VAL A 229 -16.47 -2.21 -5.64
C VAL A 229 -17.05 -2.43 -7.04
N GLY A 230 -16.25 -3.05 -7.92
CA GLY A 230 -16.67 -3.25 -9.30
C GLY A 230 -15.60 -3.87 -10.19
N LYS A 231 -15.80 -3.78 -11.50
CA LYS A 231 -14.87 -4.35 -12.49
C LYS A 231 -13.52 -3.63 -12.47
N GLY A 232 -12.45 -4.36 -12.22
CA GLY A 232 -11.08 -3.85 -12.14
C GLY A 232 -10.39 -3.68 -13.49
N GLN A 233 -9.44 -2.74 -13.52
CA GLN A 233 -8.58 -2.47 -14.66
C GLN A 233 -7.46 -3.50 -14.80
N GLU A 234 -6.97 -4.07 -13.69
CA GLU A 234 -5.72 -4.82 -13.61
C GLU A 234 -5.78 -6.18 -14.33
N ASP A 235 -6.91 -6.88 -14.19
CA ASP A 235 -7.12 -8.21 -14.79
C ASP A 235 -8.56 -8.43 -15.26
N GLY A 236 -9.40 -7.39 -15.25
CA GLY A 236 -10.81 -7.45 -15.63
C GLY A 236 -11.73 -8.12 -14.61
N GLY A 237 -11.20 -8.69 -13.52
CA GLY A 237 -11.98 -9.24 -12.41
C GLY A 237 -12.43 -8.16 -11.43
N GLU A 238 -13.27 -8.52 -10.47
CA GLU A 238 -13.75 -7.58 -9.46
C GLU A 238 -12.61 -7.09 -8.54
N VAL A 239 -12.62 -5.81 -8.19
CA VAL A 239 -11.69 -5.14 -7.27
C VAL A 239 -12.43 -4.12 -6.41
N ALA A 240 -11.81 -3.72 -5.30
CA ALA A 240 -12.22 -2.55 -4.52
C ALA A 240 -11.27 -1.37 -4.76
N GLU A 241 -11.82 -0.16 -4.80
CA GLU A 241 -11.06 1.08 -4.97
C GLU A 241 -11.42 2.04 -3.83
N PRO A 242 -10.49 2.38 -2.92
CA PRO A 242 -10.72 3.38 -1.90
C PRO A 242 -10.73 4.77 -2.54
N ILE A 243 -11.22 5.77 -1.79
CA ILE A 243 -11.08 7.16 -2.22
C ILE A 243 -9.61 7.57 -2.36
N ASN A 244 -9.36 8.63 -3.14
CA ASN A 244 -7.99 9.04 -3.47
C ASN A 244 -7.12 9.35 -2.25
N GLU A 245 -7.72 9.82 -1.15
CA GLU A 245 -7.03 10.15 0.11
C GLU A 245 -6.35 8.95 0.78
N PHE A 246 -6.79 7.72 0.49
CA PHE A 246 -6.23 6.51 1.13
C PHE A 246 -5.56 5.55 0.15
N LYS A 247 -5.46 5.92 -1.12
CA LYS A 247 -4.89 5.01 -2.14
C LYS A 247 -3.44 4.68 -1.85
N GLY A 248 -2.66 5.67 -1.45
CA GLY A 248 -1.27 5.54 -1.06
C GLY A 248 -1.11 4.78 0.25
N ASP A 249 -1.96 5.03 1.24
CA ASP A 249 -2.00 4.25 2.48
C ASP A 249 -2.22 2.75 2.21
N VAL A 250 -3.26 2.43 1.44
CA VAL A 250 -3.59 1.04 1.06
C VAL A 250 -2.46 0.42 0.25
N ALA A 251 -1.85 1.17 -0.67
CA ALA A 251 -0.70 0.70 -1.43
C ALA A 251 0.49 0.37 -0.53
N ARG A 252 0.85 1.27 0.40
CA ARG A 252 1.96 1.06 1.35
C ARG A 252 1.69 -0.13 2.28
N ALA A 253 0.44 -0.43 2.63
CA ALA A 253 0.07 -1.64 3.36
C ALA A 253 0.31 -2.92 2.55
N HIS A 254 -0.03 -2.93 1.25
CA HIS A 254 0.22 -4.06 0.35
C HIS A 254 1.71 -4.29 0.10
N LEU A 255 2.45 -3.21 -0.16
CA LEU A 255 3.91 -3.27 -0.33
C LEU A 255 4.58 -3.78 0.95
N TYR A 256 4.18 -3.28 2.12
CA TYR A 256 4.61 -3.78 3.42
C TYR A 256 4.33 -5.28 3.58
N PHE A 257 3.10 -5.72 3.29
CA PHE A 257 2.72 -7.12 3.47
C PHE A 257 3.56 -8.06 2.57
N ALA A 258 3.78 -7.66 1.31
CA ALA A 258 4.60 -8.40 0.36
C ALA A 258 6.05 -8.54 0.85
N LEU A 259 6.65 -7.48 1.39
CA LEU A 259 7.98 -7.52 2.00
C LEU A 259 7.98 -8.39 3.26
N THR A 260 7.09 -8.11 4.21
CA THR A 260 7.13 -8.63 5.58
C THR A 260 6.77 -10.10 5.64
N TYR A 261 5.91 -10.59 4.73
CA TYR A 261 5.38 -11.95 4.74
C TYR A 261 5.74 -12.77 3.51
N LYS A 262 6.78 -12.39 2.75
CA LYS A 262 7.27 -13.13 1.56
C LYS A 262 7.61 -14.61 1.82
N ASP A 263 7.93 -15.00 3.06
CA ASP A 263 8.21 -16.38 3.47
C ASP A 263 6.99 -17.12 4.06
N LYS A 264 5.77 -16.57 3.91
CA LYS A 264 4.52 -17.18 4.39
C LYS A 264 3.63 -17.63 3.23
N SER A 265 2.62 -18.44 3.57
CA SER A 265 1.61 -18.87 2.61
C SER A 265 0.50 -17.82 2.51
N ILE A 266 0.51 -17.06 1.40
CA ILE A 266 -0.40 -15.91 1.20
C ILE A 266 -1.23 -16.01 -0.10
N THR A 267 -1.21 -17.18 -0.75
CA THR A 267 -1.86 -17.47 -2.04
C THR A 267 -2.90 -18.60 -1.94
N ASN A 268 -3.68 -18.64 -0.86
CA ASN A 268 -4.54 -19.78 -0.51
C ASN A 268 -5.82 -19.89 -1.33
N ASN A 269 -6.20 -18.88 -2.10
CA ASN A 269 -7.45 -18.87 -2.88
C ASN A 269 -7.34 -18.13 -4.22
N GLY A 270 -8.40 -18.17 -5.03
CA GLY A 270 -8.44 -17.51 -6.34
C GLY A 270 -8.12 -16.02 -6.29
N SER A 271 -8.73 -15.27 -5.35
CA SER A 271 -8.49 -13.83 -5.20
C SER A 271 -7.03 -13.52 -4.87
N SER A 272 -6.44 -14.25 -3.93
CA SER A 272 -5.02 -14.08 -3.58
C SER A 272 -4.07 -14.39 -4.75
N LYS A 273 -4.40 -15.39 -5.58
CA LYS A 273 -3.60 -15.77 -6.77
C LYS A 273 -3.74 -14.78 -7.91
N ARG A 274 -4.78 -13.93 -7.91
CA ARG A 274 -4.89 -12.78 -8.83
C ARG A 274 -3.90 -11.67 -8.44
N PHE A 275 -3.65 -11.46 -7.14
CA PHE A 275 -2.77 -10.40 -6.67
C PHE A 275 -1.31 -10.82 -6.52
N PHE A 276 -1.06 -12.01 -5.97
CA PHE A 276 0.28 -12.56 -5.74
C PHE A 276 0.60 -13.72 -6.71
N ASP A 277 1.85 -13.84 -7.12
CA ASP A 277 2.37 -15.00 -7.85
C ASP A 277 2.77 -16.15 -6.90
N ASN A 278 3.27 -17.26 -7.46
CA ASN A 278 3.67 -18.44 -6.68
C ASN A 278 4.91 -18.22 -5.80
N TYR A 279 5.59 -17.08 -5.95
CA TYR A 279 6.75 -16.66 -5.18
C TYR A 279 6.42 -15.52 -4.22
N ASN A 280 5.12 -15.23 -4.02
CA ASN A 280 4.59 -14.15 -3.19
C ASN A 280 4.98 -12.74 -3.67
N ASN A 281 5.38 -12.57 -4.93
CA ASN A 281 5.52 -11.24 -5.52
C ASN A 281 4.16 -10.71 -5.94
N ILE A 282 3.94 -9.41 -5.79
CA ILE A 282 2.76 -8.75 -6.35
C ILE A 282 2.82 -8.85 -7.87
N ARG A 283 1.73 -9.26 -8.52
CA ARG A 283 1.66 -9.38 -9.97
C ARG A 283 1.81 -8.02 -10.66
N PRO A 284 2.42 -7.96 -11.87
CA PRO A 284 2.79 -6.69 -12.50
C PRO A 284 1.67 -5.65 -12.62
N ALA A 285 0.44 -6.05 -12.99
CA ALA A 285 -0.68 -5.12 -13.14
C ALA A 285 -1.07 -4.49 -11.79
N PHE A 286 -1.19 -5.30 -10.74
CA PHE A 286 -1.47 -4.80 -9.39
C PHE A 286 -0.30 -4.02 -8.81
N LEU A 287 0.94 -4.46 -9.03
CA LEU A 287 2.14 -3.75 -8.57
C LEU A 287 2.20 -2.36 -9.19
N LYS A 288 1.93 -2.23 -10.50
CA LYS A 288 1.83 -0.93 -11.18
C LYS A 288 0.80 -0.03 -10.49
N THR A 289 -0.40 -0.52 -10.21
CA THR A 289 -1.43 0.24 -9.48
C THR A 289 -0.94 0.67 -8.09
N MET A 290 -0.35 -0.24 -7.31
CA MET A 290 0.15 0.09 -5.96
C MET A 290 1.27 1.14 -6.00
N LEU A 291 2.23 1.02 -6.92
CA LEU A 291 3.31 2.01 -7.06
C LEU A 291 2.76 3.37 -7.50
N GLU A 292 1.82 3.38 -8.45
CA GLU A 292 1.17 4.61 -8.90
C GLU A 292 0.36 5.29 -7.78
N TRP A 293 -0.38 4.51 -6.98
CA TRP A 293 -1.14 5.01 -5.84
C TRP A 293 -0.22 5.57 -4.75
N ALA A 294 0.82 4.83 -4.37
CA ALA A 294 1.82 5.29 -3.38
C ALA A 294 2.57 6.56 -3.81
N LYS A 295 2.70 6.80 -5.12
CA LYS A 295 3.31 8.02 -5.67
C LYS A 295 2.34 9.21 -5.72
N ARG A 296 1.06 8.98 -6.03
CA ARG A 296 0.05 10.04 -6.14
C ARG A 296 -0.42 10.51 -4.77
N ASP A 297 -0.75 9.56 -3.90
CA ASP A 297 -1.09 9.80 -2.51
C ASP A 297 0.14 9.53 -1.63
N ASN A 298 0.79 10.62 -1.22
CA ASN A 298 2.11 10.59 -0.61
C ASN A 298 2.02 10.36 0.91
N ILE A 299 3.17 10.25 1.59
CA ILE A 299 3.17 10.12 3.05
C ILE A 299 2.48 11.34 3.68
N SER A 300 1.43 11.06 4.43
CA SER A 300 0.70 12.00 5.24
C SER A 300 1.20 11.98 6.69
N GLN A 301 0.81 12.99 7.48
CA GLN A 301 1.01 12.94 8.93
C GLN A 301 0.23 11.79 9.57
N PHE A 302 -0.92 11.41 9.00
CA PHE A 302 -1.69 10.24 9.44
C PHE A 302 -0.89 8.94 9.28
N ASP A 303 -0.19 8.73 8.17
CA ASP A 303 0.67 7.56 7.98
C ASP A 303 1.71 7.43 9.10
N ILE A 304 2.40 8.53 9.42
CA ILE A 304 3.48 8.56 10.42
C ILE A 304 2.92 8.31 11.82
N ASP A 305 1.82 8.98 12.19
CA ASP A 305 1.14 8.78 13.46
C ASP A 305 0.64 7.34 13.61
N ARG A 306 0.04 6.78 12.56
CA ARG A 306 -0.41 5.39 12.54
C ARG A 306 0.75 4.43 12.73
N ASN A 307 1.85 4.58 11.98
CA ASN A 307 3.02 3.72 12.08
C ASN A 307 3.65 3.78 13.49
N ASN A 308 3.71 4.97 14.09
CA ASN A 308 4.16 5.17 15.47
C ASN A 308 3.21 4.54 16.49
N GLY A 309 1.90 4.71 16.33
CA GLY A 309 0.88 4.11 17.19
C GLY A 309 0.92 2.58 17.16
N ILE A 310 1.03 1.98 15.97
CA ILE A 310 1.15 0.51 15.83
C ILE A 310 2.42 0.01 16.53
N TYR A 311 3.53 0.73 16.40
CA TYR A 311 4.80 0.33 17.02
C TYR A 311 4.72 0.24 18.55
N ILE A 312 3.91 1.07 19.22
CA ILE A 312 3.71 1.01 20.68
C ILE A 312 3.25 -0.40 21.11
N HIS A 313 2.40 -1.02 20.32
CA HIS A 313 1.76 -2.30 20.65
C HIS A 313 2.43 -3.50 20.01
N GLN A 314 2.82 -3.39 18.74
CA GLN A 314 3.28 -4.53 17.95
C GLN A 314 4.79 -4.55 17.69
N ARG A 315 5.53 -3.48 18.02
CA ARG A 315 7.01 -3.40 17.92
C ARG A 315 7.58 -3.68 16.52
N ASN A 316 6.75 -3.67 15.48
CA ASN A 316 7.10 -3.69 14.07
C ASN A 316 6.71 -2.36 13.41
N ARG A 317 7.35 -2.04 12.28
CA ARG A 317 7.15 -0.77 11.57
C ARG A 317 7.02 -1.01 10.07
N ASN A 318 6.18 -0.22 9.41
CA ASN A 318 6.12 -0.18 7.96
C ASN A 318 7.29 0.69 7.43
N PRO A 319 8.32 0.07 6.81
CA PRO A 319 9.51 0.78 6.37
C PRO A 319 9.22 1.73 5.22
N PHE A 320 8.13 1.53 4.47
CA PHE A 320 7.75 2.40 3.36
C PHE A 320 7.04 3.68 3.83
N ILE A 321 6.65 3.76 5.11
CA ILE A 321 6.20 4.99 5.75
C ILE A 321 7.40 5.75 6.32
N ASP A 322 8.30 5.05 7.03
CA ASP A 322 9.48 5.68 7.62
C ASP A 322 10.48 6.16 6.55
N TYR A 323 10.68 5.37 5.49
CA TYR A 323 11.61 5.63 4.39
C TYR A 323 10.95 5.29 3.04
N PRO A 324 10.16 6.22 2.46
CA PRO A 324 9.44 6.00 1.20
C PRO A 324 10.34 5.59 0.04
N GLU A 325 11.60 6.02 0.05
CA GLU A 325 12.62 5.65 -0.93
C GLU A 325 12.88 4.13 -1.00
N LEU A 326 12.61 3.37 0.07
CA LEU A 326 12.75 1.92 0.09
C LEU A 326 11.77 1.22 -0.86
N ILE A 327 10.68 1.89 -1.27
CA ILE A 327 9.80 1.37 -2.33
C ILE A 327 10.60 1.18 -3.62
N ARG A 328 11.40 2.17 -4.02
CA ARG A 328 12.21 2.10 -5.25
C ARG A 328 13.27 1.02 -5.17
N VAL A 329 13.90 0.88 -4.01
CA VAL A 329 14.86 -0.17 -3.74
C VAL A 329 14.21 -1.53 -3.97
N TYR A 330 13.11 -1.81 -3.27
CA TYR A 330 12.55 -3.15 -3.21
C TYR A 330 11.75 -3.53 -4.46
N PHE A 331 10.96 -2.61 -5.01
CA PHE A 331 10.00 -2.89 -6.09
C PHE A 331 10.40 -2.32 -7.47
N GLU A 332 11.32 -1.37 -7.54
CA GLU A 332 11.79 -0.76 -8.80
C GLU A 332 13.27 -1.08 -9.10
N ASN A 333 13.93 -1.88 -8.24
CA ASN A 333 15.33 -2.32 -8.38
C ASN A 333 16.37 -1.19 -8.41
N ASP A 334 16.14 -0.12 -7.64
CA ASP A 334 17.15 0.91 -7.35
C ASP A 334 18.28 0.32 -6.48
N ASN A 335 19.29 -0.27 -7.14
CA ASN A 335 20.42 -0.94 -6.47
C ASN A 335 21.53 0.03 -6.06
N ASP A 336 21.55 1.24 -6.60
CA ASP A 336 22.56 2.28 -6.33
C ASP A 336 22.23 3.07 -5.06
N PHE A 337 20.99 2.98 -4.57
CA PHE A 337 20.58 3.56 -3.31
C PHE A 337 21.37 2.98 -2.13
N VAL A 338 22.06 3.84 -1.39
CA VAL A 338 22.73 3.52 -0.12
C VAL A 338 21.86 4.01 1.03
N PHE A 339 21.44 3.11 1.90
CA PHE A 339 20.60 3.45 3.04
C PHE A 339 21.37 4.27 4.07
N VAL A 340 20.79 5.38 4.51
CA VAL A 340 21.31 6.22 5.60
C VAL A 340 20.29 6.18 6.72
N ASN A 341 20.70 5.66 7.89
CA ASN A 341 19.83 5.66 9.05
C ASN A 341 19.64 7.09 9.58
N LYS A 342 18.40 7.58 9.51
CA LYS A 342 17.96 8.86 10.08
C LYS A 342 17.22 8.65 11.41
N GLY A 343 16.98 7.42 11.82
CA GLY A 343 16.09 7.04 12.92
C GLY A 343 14.72 6.55 12.45
N ILE A 344 13.65 6.89 13.17
CA ILE A 344 12.25 6.60 12.76
C ILE A 344 11.53 7.90 12.37
N ALA A 345 10.55 7.82 11.47
CA ALA A 345 9.75 8.99 11.12
C ALA A 345 8.91 9.43 12.34
N LYS A 346 9.06 10.70 12.73
CA LYS A 346 8.41 11.25 13.92
C LYS A 346 7.20 12.08 13.56
N LYS A 347 7.35 12.99 12.59
CA LYS A 347 6.29 13.87 12.09
C LYS A 347 6.71 14.56 10.79
N LEU A 348 5.80 15.25 10.16
CA LEU A 348 6.04 16.20 9.09
C LEU A 348 6.32 17.59 9.66
N ILE A 349 7.29 18.27 9.06
CA ILE A 349 7.64 19.67 9.33
C ILE A 349 7.68 20.44 8.02
N LYS A 350 7.34 21.74 8.06
CA LYS A 350 7.40 22.58 6.85
C LYS A 350 8.84 22.66 6.34
N ASN A 351 8.98 22.74 5.02
CA ASN A 351 10.25 23.08 4.39
C ASN A 351 10.61 24.51 4.83
N SER A 352 11.76 24.61 5.49
CA SER A 352 12.39 25.84 5.96
C SER A 352 12.84 26.73 4.82
#